data_AF-A0A6P1NVX0-F1
#
_entry.id   AF-A0A6P1NVX0-F1
#
_cell.length_a   1.000
_cell.length_b   1.000
_cell.length_c   1.000
_cell.angle_alpha   90.00
_cell.angle_beta   90.00
_cell.angle_gamma   90.00
#
_symmetry.space_group_name_H-M   'P 1'
#
loop_
_entity.id
_entity.type
_entity.pdbx_description
1 polymer ?
#
loop_
_entity_poly.entity_id
_entity_poly.type
_entity_poly.pdbx_seq_one_letter_code
_entity_poly.pdbx_strand_id
1 'polypeptide(L)' 'MGKRQRRFFQPQIEQEVHQLLGHTIQLVHRQGYMVTGTLQAVQDGVLFVKDGRRHVHPLPLLDVEEIVLDLASDY' A
#
# COMPACT_ATOMS: atom_id res chain seq x y z
N MET A 1 18.25 -4.46 15.36
CA MET A 1 16.79 -4.65 15.36
C MET A 1 16.30 -4.46 13.93
N GLY A 2 16.04 -5.55 13.21
CA GLY A 2 15.63 -5.48 11.80
C GLY A 2 14.16 -5.05 11.71
N LYS A 3 13.88 -3.98 10.95
CA LYS A 3 12.51 -3.63 10.55
C LYS A 3 11.90 -4.82 9.82
N ARG A 4 10.78 -5.34 10.33
CA ARG A 4 10.07 -6.44 9.66
C ARG A 4 9.21 -5.82 8.56
N GLN A 5 9.69 -5.87 7.33
CA GLN A 5 8.89 -5.46 6.18
C GLN A 5 8.12 -6.66 5.65
N ARG A 6 6.81 -6.50 5.44
CA ARG A 6 6.02 -7.45 4.63
C ARG A 6 5.86 -6.87 3.24
N ARG A 7 6.15 -7.68 2.23
CA ARG A 7 6.01 -7.33 0.82
C ARG A 7 4.90 -8.17 0.22
N PHE A 8 4.05 -7.53 -0.56
CA PHE A 8 2.93 -8.15 -1.24
C PHE A 8 3.09 -7.89 -2.74
N PHE A 9 2.95 -8.95 -3.54
CA PHE A 9 2.95 -8.88 -5.00
C PHE A 9 1.54 -9.16 -5.53
N GLN A 10 1.25 -8.82 -6.79
CA GLN A 10 -0.10 -8.85 -7.40
C GLN A 10 -1.09 -9.92 -6.88
N PRO A 11 -0.79 -11.25 -6.95
CA PRO A 11 -1.75 -12.26 -6.50
C PRO A 11 -2.02 -12.22 -4.99
N GLN A 12 -1.05 -11.77 -4.20
CA GLN A 12 -1.18 -11.60 -2.75
C GLN A 12 -1.87 -10.28 -2.42
N ILE A 13 -1.63 -9.23 -3.22
CA ILE A 13 -2.28 -7.93 -3.07
C ILE A 13 -3.80 -8.13 -3.18
N GLU A 14 -4.29 -8.81 -4.22
CA GLU A 14 -5.73 -9.05 -4.39
C GLU A 14 -6.37 -9.78 -3.19
N GLN A 15 -5.63 -10.68 -2.54
CA GLN A 15 -6.13 -11.48 -1.42
C GLN A 15 -6.03 -10.75 -0.07
N GLU A 16 -4.96 -9.99 0.15
CA GLU A 16 -4.61 -9.44 1.47
C GLU A 16 -4.77 -7.91 1.57
N VAL A 17 -5.10 -7.19 0.49
CA VAL A 17 -5.14 -5.72 0.51
C VAL A 17 -6.13 -5.14 1.51
N HIS A 18 -7.21 -5.84 1.83
CA HIS A 18 -8.15 -5.43 2.88
C HIS A 18 -7.51 -5.42 4.27
N GLN A 19 -6.49 -6.26 4.52
CA GLN A 19 -5.74 -6.27 5.77
C GLN A 19 -4.78 -5.07 5.89
N LEU A 20 -4.52 -4.36 4.79
CA LEU A 20 -3.64 -3.19 4.76
C LEU A 20 -4.38 -1.88 5.04
N LEU A 21 -5.71 -1.92 5.19
CA LEU A 21 -6.53 -0.75 5.50
C LEU A 21 -6.09 -0.12 6.83
N GLY A 22 -5.93 1.20 6.83
CA GLY A 22 -5.49 1.97 7.99
C GLY A 22 -3.98 1.95 8.25
N HIS A 23 -3.22 1.12 7.52
CA HIS A 23 -1.77 1.08 7.65
C HIS A 23 -1.06 2.02 6.68
N THR A 24 0.09 2.53 7.09
CA THR A 24 1.02 3.24 6.21
C THR A 24 1.75 2.22 5.36
N ILE A 25 1.56 2.33 4.05
CA ILE A 25 2.16 1.46 3.05
C ILE A 25 3.04 2.27 2.10
N GLN A 26 4.03 1.60 1.53
CA GLN A 26 4.71 2.06 0.33
C GLN A 26 4.23 1.21 -0.84
N LEU A 27 3.85 1.87 -1.92
CA LEU A 27 3.23 1.25 -3.07
C LEU A 27 4.10 1.57 -4.28
N VAL A 28 4.58 0.54 -4.95
CA VAL A 28 5.39 0.64 -6.17
C VAL A 28 4.45 0.48 -7.36
N HIS A 29 4.38 1.53 -8.17
CA HIS A 29 3.60 1.50 -9.41
C HIS A 29 4.42 0.83 -10.51
N ARG A 30 3.74 0.13 -11.43
CA ARG A 30 4.36 -0.52 -12.61
C ARG A 30 5.14 0.42 -13.54
N GLN A 31 4.95 1.73 -13.39
CA GLN A 31 5.68 2.75 -14.16
C GLN A 31 6.98 3.20 -13.45
N GLY A 32 7.32 2.56 -12.32
CA GLY A 32 8.56 2.77 -11.59
C GLY A 32 8.52 3.89 -10.55
N TYR A 33 7.38 4.58 -10.36
CA TYR A 33 7.23 5.56 -9.29
C TYR A 33 6.65 4.92 -8.02
N MET A 34 6.94 5.52 -6.87
CA MET A 34 6.53 5.02 -5.56
C MET A 34 5.64 6.03 -4.84
N VAL A 35 4.54 5.55 -4.27
CA VAL A 35 3.63 6.33 -3.42
C VAL A 35 3.73 5.82 -2.00
N THR A 36 3.93 6.70 -1.02
CA THR A 36 3.91 6.34 0.40
C THR A 36 2.78 7.07 1.09
N GLY A 37 1.95 6.32 1.80
CA GLY A 37 0.79 6.90 2.49
C GLY A 37 -0.04 5.85 3.21
N THR A 38 -1.09 6.31 3.89
CA THR A 38 -2.03 5.44 4.59
C THR A 38 -3.10 4.96 3.63
N LEU A 39 -3.31 3.65 3.53
CA LEU A 39 -4.40 3.09 2.75
C LEU A 39 -5.73 3.36 3.46
N GLN A 40 -6.59 4.19 2.86
CA GLN A 40 -7.87 4.59 3.48
C GLN A 40 -9.03 3.70 3.06
N ALA A 41 -9.06 3.31 1.78
CA ALA A 41 -10.14 2.52 1.21
C ALA A 41 -9.66 1.70 0.02
N VAL A 42 -10.38 0.62 -0.24
CA VAL A 42 -10.27 -0.20 -1.46
C VAL A 42 -11.68 -0.35 -2.00
N GLN A 43 -11.94 0.19 -3.20
CA GLN A 43 -13.27 0.15 -3.83
C GLN A 43 -13.10 -0.10 -5.32
N ASP A 44 -13.86 -1.03 -5.88
CA ASP A 44 -13.88 -1.33 -7.32
C ASP A 44 -12.47 -1.57 -7.93
N GLY A 45 -11.57 -2.20 -7.16
CA GLY A 45 -10.19 -2.44 -7.59
C GLY A 45 -9.33 -1.17 -7.62
N VAL A 46 -9.73 -0.10 -6.93
CA VAL A 46 -8.97 1.15 -6.76
C VAL A 46 -8.58 1.32 -5.30
N LEU A 47 -7.30 1.58 -5.07
CA LEU A 47 -6.72 1.90 -3.77
C LEU A 47 -6.73 3.40 -3.55
N PHE A 48 -7.25 3.84 -2.41
CA PHE A 48 -7.24 5.24 -2.01
C PHE A 48 -6.16 5.44 -0.96
N VAL A 49 -5.00 5.93 -1.38
CA VAL A 49 -3.84 6.14 -0.50
C VAL A 49 -3.72 7.61 -0.14
N LYS A 50 -3.79 7.91 1.16
CA LYS A 50 -3.60 9.27 1.67
C LYS A 50 -2.14 9.53 1.98
N ASP A 51 -1.52 10.48 1.28
CA ASP A 51 -0.14 10.86 1.51
C ASP A 51 0.06 11.70 2.79
N GLY A 52 1.31 11.97 3.13
CA GLY A 52 1.67 12.82 4.29
C GLY A 52 1.21 14.28 4.17
N ARG A 53 0.84 14.75 2.96
CA ARG A 53 0.27 16.08 2.71
C ARG A 53 -1.26 16.08 2.74
N ARG A 54 -1.88 14.96 3.14
CA ARG A 54 -3.32 14.73 3.23
C ARG A 54 -4.05 14.68 1.87
N HIS A 55 -3.33 14.54 0.77
CA HIS A 55 -3.94 14.28 -0.53
C HIS A 55 -4.25 12.79 -0.68
N VAL A 56 -5.38 12.47 -1.30
CA VAL A 56 -5.78 11.09 -1.57
C VAL A 56 -5.47 10.77 -3.03
N HIS A 57 -4.65 9.74 -3.22
CA HIS A 57 -4.24 9.24 -4.53
C HIS A 57 -5.07 7.99 -4.86
N PRO A 58 -5.96 8.06 -5.86
CA PRO A 58 -6.62 6.87 -6.38
C PRO A 58 -5.64 6.11 -7.29
N LEU A 59 -5.36 4.85 -6.96
CA LEU A 59 -4.41 3.99 -7.66
C LEU A 59 -5.11 2.68 -8.06
N PRO A 60 -5.27 2.37 -9.35
CA PRO A 60 -5.82 1.09 -9.78
C PRO A 60 -4.92 -0.06 -9.29
N LEU A 61 -5.53 -1.10 -8.72
CA LEU A 61 -4.83 -2.29 -8.21
C LEU A 61 -3.98 -2.96 -9.32
N LEU A 62 -4.47 -2.92 -10.55
CA LEU A 62 -3.81 -3.45 -11.73
C LEU A 62 -2.48 -2.76 -12.06
N ASP A 63 -2.35 -1.50 -11.66
CA ASP A 63 -1.15 -0.69 -11.88
C ASP A 63 -0.15 -0.79 -10.73
N VAL A 64 -0.51 -1.50 -9.66
CA VAL A 64 0.35 -1.78 -8.51
C VAL A 64 1.20 -3.01 -8.77
N GLU A 65 2.50 -2.86 -8.60
CA GLU A 65 3.47 -3.94 -8.74
C GLU A 65 3.77 -4.60 -7.38
N GLU A 66 4.05 -3.77 -6.38
CA GLU A 66 4.43 -4.20 -5.03
C GLU A 66 3.80 -3.28 -3.99
N ILE A 67 3.34 -3.86 -2.88
CA ILE A 67 3.02 -3.12 -1.66
C ILE A 67 3.96 -3.55 -0.55
N VAL A 68 4.59 -2.58 0.10
CA VAL A 68 5.48 -2.77 1.25
C VAL A 68 4.80 -2.20 2.49
N LEU A 69 4.59 -3.06 3.47
CA LEU A 69 4.11 -2.71 4.80
C LEU A 69 5.30 -2.70 5.77
N ASP A 70 5.62 -1.53 6.33
CA ASP A 70 6.59 -1.43 7.42
C ASP A 70 5.86 -1.79 8.72
N LEU A 71 6.05 -3.02 9.20
CA LEU A 71 5.64 -3.38 10.55
C LEU A 71 6.66 -2.75 11.49
N ALA A 72 6.48 -1.46 11.78
CA ALA A 72 7.16 -0.85 12.90
C ALA A 72 6.82 -1.70 14.14
N SER A 73 7.85 -2.14 14.87
CA SER A 73 7.66 -2.79 16.16
C SER A 73 6.90 -1.81 17.04
N ASP A 74 5.64 -2.11 17.37
CA ASP A 74 4.99 -1.51 18.52
C ASP A 74 5.93 -1.72 19.71
N TYR A 75 6.41 -0.61 20.28
CA TYR A 75 7.28 -0.57 21.44
C TYR A 75 6.44 -0.49 22.71
#